data_AF-A0A0X3NJU4-F1
#
_entry.id   AF-A0A0X3NJU4-F1
#
_cell.length_a   1.000
_cell.length_b   1.000
_cell.length_c   1.000
_cell.angle_alpha   90.00
_cell.angle_beta   90.00
_cell.angle_gamma   90.00
#
_symmetry.space_group_name_H-M   'P 1'
#
loop_
_entity.id
_entity.type
_entity.pdbx_description
1 polymer ?
#
loop_
_entity_poly.entity_id
_entity_poly.type
_entity_poly.pdbx_seq_one_letter_code
_entity_poly.pdbx_strand_id
1 'polypeptide(L)'
;MEAAISLNLHREPPRTPVAPAEPIHTTAEGTPISPSSPPIPYLRPGSTLACWTPLPSGKLCPRRDPTGRCRIHGSVVPRNPRTGSPVNEADKLRLQAELARQRNRDLQRRKPRHTYAHLEDISSHTEKLAARQLRNRLVHP
;
A
#
# COMPACT_ATOMS: atom_id res chain seq x y z
N MET A 1 39.41 -16.18 7.83
CA MET A 1 39.46 -16.00 6.37
C MET A 1 38.51 -14.86 6.04
N GLU A 2 39.07 -13.66 6.08
CA GLU A 2 38.35 -12.40 5.91
C GLU A 2 38.27 -12.09 4.41
N ALA A 3 37.06 -11.85 3.88
CA ALA A 3 36.88 -11.35 2.52
C ALA A 3 36.28 -9.95 2.60
N ALA A 4 37.17 -8.95 2.53
CA ALA A 4 36.81 -7.55 2.35
C ALA A 4 36.40 -7.33 0.89
N ILE A 5 35.19 -6.81 0.67
CA ILE A 5 34.72 -6.40 -0.66
C ILE A 5 35.20 -4.98 -0.91
N SER A 6 36.25 -4.85 -1.72
CA SER A 6 36.77 -3.57 -2.21
C SER A 6 35.80 -2.94 -3.21
N LEU A 7 35.23 -1.78 -2.83
CA LEU A 7 34.60 -0.85 -3.77
C LEU A 7 35.66 0.14 -4.24
N ASN A 8 36.00 0.13 -5.53
CA ASN A 8 36.72 1.22 -6.20
C ASN A 8 36.03 1.48 -7.53
N LEU A 9 35.21 2.53 -7.55
CA LEU A 9 35.55 3.89 -8.01
C LEU A 9 35.53 3.98 -9.53
N HIS A 10 34.41 4.50 -10.04
CA HIS A 10 34.25 4.95 -11.41
C HIS A 10 35.39 5.91 -11.77
N ARG A 11 36.14 5.53 -12.81
CA ARG A 11 37.17 6.34 -13.45
C ARG A 11 36.48 7.28 -14.44
N GLU A 12 36.36 8.55 -14.07
CA GLU A 12 36.01 9.64 -15.00
C GLU A 12 37.20 9.92 -15.94
N PRO A 13 37.00 9.93 -17.28
CA PRO A 13 37.98 10.48 -18.20
C PRO A 13 37.81 12.01 -18.39
N PRO A 14 38.89 12.71 -18.77
CA PRO A 14 39.06 14.14 -18.57
C PRO A 14 38.24 15.02 -19.53
N ARG A 15 37.86 16.19 -19.02
CA ARG A 15 37.28 17.30 -19.77
C ARG A 15 38.36 17.95 -20.63
N THR A 16 38.18 17.97 -21.94
CA THR A 16 38.92 18.86 -22.84
C THR A 16 38.07 20.10 -23.16
N PRO A 17 38.67 21.31 -23.15
CA PRO A 17 37.99 22.53 -23.58
C PRO A 17 38.42 22.91 -25.00
N VAL A 18 37.47 23.06 -25.94
CA VAL A 18 37.71 23.81 -27.18
C VAL A 18 36.45 24.61 -27.55
N ALA A 19 36.61 25.92 -27.41
CA ALA A 19 36.13 27.11 -28.12
C ALA A 19 35.04 27.02 -29.23
N PRO A 20 34.39 28.17 -29.54
CA PRO A 20 33.01 28.27 -30.03
C PRO A 20 32.87 28.31 -31.55
N ALA A 21 31.77 27.75 -32.07
CA ALA A 21 31.21 28.15 -33.35
C ALA A 21 29.69 27.90 -33.35
N GLU A 22 28.96 29.01 -33.40
CA GLU A 22 27.58 29.24 -33.87
C GLU A 22 26.73 28.02 -34.24
N PRO A 23 25.51 27.93 -33.67
CA PRO A 23 24.37 27.69 -34.54
C PRO A 23 23.11 28.48 -34.16
N ILE A 24 22.64 29.27 -35.13
CA ILE A 24 21.24 29.34 -35.60
C ILE A 24 20.19 29.54 -34.50
N HIS A 25 19.69 30.78 -34.41
CA HIS A 25 18.51 31.15 -33.64
C HIS A 25 17.31 30.26 -34.01
N THR A 26 16.98 29.31 -33.15
CA THR A 26 15.67 28.65 -33.13
C THR A 26 14.97 29.02 -31.82
N THR A 27 13.85 29.69 -32.05
CA THR A 27 12.67 29.99 -31.24
C THR A 27 12.62 29.51 -29.78
N ALA A 28 12.16 30.44 -28.95
CA ALA A 28 12.01 30.41 -27.51
C ALA A 28 11.08 29.31 -26.94
N GLU A 29 11.18 29.21 -25.61
CA GLU A 29 10.23 28.66 -24.64
C GLU A 29 10.39 27.18 -24.23
N GLY A 30 11.36 26.97 -23.33
CA GLY A 30 11.37 25.82 -22.42
C GLY A 30 10.49 26.08 -21.19
N THR A 31 9.36 25.38 -21.09
CA THR A 31 8.65 25.15 -19.83
C THR A 31 9.07 23.77 -19.30
N PRO A 32 9.56 23.63 -18.05
CA PRO A 32 9.95 22.34 -17.51
C PRO A 32 8.70 21.53 -17.11
N ILE A 33 8.36 20.51 -17.91
CA ILE A 33 7.27 19.58 -17.60
C ILE A 33 7.79 18.54 -16.60
N SER A 34 7.33 18.69 -15.35
CA SER A 34 7.51 17.79 -14.20
C SER A 34 7.02 16.36 -14.51
N PRO A 35 7.60 15.29 -13.91
CA PRO A 35 7.34 13.92 -14.31
C PRO A 35 5.88 13.50 -14.14
N SER A 36 5.31 13.12 -15.28
CA SER A 36 4.00 12.52 -15.50
C SER A 36 3.66 11.42 -14.47
N SER A 37 2.92 11.80 -13.44
CA SER A 37 1.99 10.87 -12.81
C SER A 37 0.80 10.71 -13.77
N PRO A 38 0.37 9.49 -14.12
CA PRO A 38 -0.77 9.32 -15.00
C PRO A 38 -1.98 10.03 -14.38
N PRO A 39 -2.78 10.78 -15.16
CA PRO A 39 -3.96 11.43 -14.63
C PRO A 39 -4.85 10.34 -14.05
N ILE A 40 -5.14 10.45 -12.74
CA ILE A 40 -6.24 9.71 -12.14
C ILE A 40 -7.43 9.92 -13.09
N PRO A 41 -8.12 8.89 -13.58
CA PRO A 41 -9.31 9.10 -14.39
C PRO A 41 -10.31 9.85 -13.51
N TYR A 42 -10.32 11.17 -13.68
CA TYR A 42 -11.08 12.09 -12.86
C TYR A 42 -12.53 11.78 -13.14
N LEU A 43 -13.18 11.11 -12.19
CA LEU A 43 -14.61 11.20 -12.03
C LEU A 43 -14.95 12.69 -12.08
N ARG A 44 -15.69 13.11 -13.11
CA ARG A 44 -16.03 14.51 -13.31
C ARG A 44 -16.60 15.08 -12.01
N PRO A 45 -16.04 16.17 -11.46
CA PRO A 45 -16.63 16.84 -10.31
C PRO A 45 -18.08 17.20 -10.64
N GLY A 46 -19.04 16.57 -9.96
CA GLY A 46 -20.48 16.85 -10.14
C GLY A 46 -21.37 15.66 -10.50
N SER A 47 -20.84 14.48 -10.86
CA SER A 47 -21.68 13.28 -10.97
C SER A 47 -21.75 12.54 -9.62
N THR A 48 -22.91 12.61 -8.95
CA THR A 48 -23.15 11.85 -7.71
C THR A 48 -23.29 10.36 -8.05
N LEU A 49 -22.17 9.65 -8.17
CA LEU A 49 -22.17 8.22 -8.42
C LEU A 49 -22.71 7.45 -7.21
N ALA A 50 -23.50 6.42 -7.51
CA ALA A 50 -23.91 5.46 -6.50
C ALA A 50 -22.74 4.53 -6.17
N CYS A 51 -22.65 4.14 -4.91
CA CYS A 51 -21.60 3.25 -4.41
C CYS A 51 -21.61 1.89 -5.10
N TRP A 52 -22.80 1.32 -5.36
CA TRP A 52 -23.04 0.04 -6.04
C TRP A 52 -22.15 -1.11 -5.56
N THR A 53 -21.67 -1.06 -4.32
CA THR A 53 -20.93 -2.15 -3.71
C THR A 53 -21.89 -3.30 -3.42
N PRO A 54 -21.55 -4.56 -3.80
CA PRO A 54 -22.37 -5.70 -3.47
C PRO A 54 -22.41 -5.89 -1.96
N LEU A 55 -23.64 -5.97 -1.42
CA LEU A 55 -23.90 -6.22 -0.01
C LEU A 55 -23.99 -7.73 0.24
N PRO A 56 -23.75 -8.20 1.49
CA PRO A 56 -23.98 -9.59 1.86
C PRO A 56 -25.42 -10.09 1.58
N SER A 57 -26.38 -9.17 1.53
CA SER A 57 -27.78 -9.44 1.15
C SER A 57 -28.02 -9.76 -0.33
N GLY A 58 -26.99 -9.64 -1.19
CA GLY A 58 -27.10 -9.78 -2.64
C GLY A 58 -27.55 -8.51 -3.38
N LYS A 59 -28.03 -7.48 -2.65
CA LYS A 59 -28.36 -6.16 -3.22
C LYS A 59 -27.12 -5.29 -3.40
N LEU A 60 -27.21 -4.27 -4.24
CA LEU A 60 -26.17 -3.25 -4.39
C LEU A 60 -26.41 -2.06 -3.44
N CYS A 61 -25.33 -1.47 -2.95
CA CYS A 61 -25.40 -0.28 -2.11
C CYS A 61 -26.02 0.91 -2.87
N PRO A 62 -27.16 1.47 -2.42
CA PRO A 62 -27.85 2.56 -3.13
C PRO A 62 -27.29 3.95 -2.80
N ARG A 63 -26.42 4.06 -1.78
CA ARG A 63 -25.91 5.34 -1.29
C ARG A 63 -25.15 6.08 -2.39
N ARG A 64 -25.51 7.34 -2.61
CA ARG A 64 -24.83 8.31 -3.48
C ARG A 64 -24.18 9.35 -2.59
N ASP A 65 -22.90 9.61 -2.80
CA ASP A 65 -22.16 10.59 -2.01
C ASP A 65 -21.45 11.56 -2.96
N PRO A 66 -21.70 12.88 -2.86
CA PRO A 66 -21.06 13.87 -3.72
C PRO A 66 -19.54 13.95 -3.51
N THR A 67 -19.03 13.46 -2.38
CA THR A 67 -17.59 13.43 -2.09
C THR A 67 -16.84 12.34 -2.86
N GLY A 68 -17.55 11.44 -3.55
CA GLY A 68 -16.94 10.27 -4.20
C GLY A 68 -16.52 9.17 -3.22
N ARG A 69 -16.94 9.23 -1.95
CA ARG A 69 -16.66 8.19 -0.95
C ARG A 69 -17.91 7.77 -0.19
N CYS A 70 -18.18 6.48 -0.16
CA CYS A 70 -19.21 5.89 0.68
C CYS A 70 -18.67 5.69 2.10
N ARG A 71 -19.37 6.21 3.10
CA ARG A 71 -18.98 6.07 4.52
C ARG A 71 -18.88 4.62 5.01
N ILE A 72 -19.57 3.71 4.34
CA ILE A 72 -19.63 2.28 4.70
C ILE A 72 -18.60 1.46 3.91
N HIS A 73 -18.44 1.73 2.60
CA HIS A 73 -17.67 0.89 1.69
C HIS A 73 -16.39 1.54 1.14
N GLY A 74 -16.08 2.78 1.54
CA GLY A 74 -14.89 3.49 1.05
C GLY A 74 -15.10 4.12 -0.32
N SER A 75 -14.06 4.10 -1.15
CA SER A 75 -14.04 4.83 -2.42
C SER A 75 -15.16 4.39 -3.37
N VAL A 76 -15.88 5.36 -3.94
CA VAL A 76 -16.87 5.11 -4.99
C VAL A 76 -16.15 5.10 -6.34
N VAL A 77 -16.32 4.00 -7.08
CA VAL A 77 -15.78 3.83 -8.43
C VAL A 77 -16.91 3.44 -9.38
N PRO A 78 -16.78 3.71 -10.69
CA PRO A 78 -17.74 3.21 -11.68
C PRO A 78 -17.87 1.69 -11.60
N ARG A 79 -19.09 1.21 -11.40
CA ARG A 79 -19.43 -0.22 -11.30
C ARG A 79 -20.58 -0.57 -12.23
N ASN A 80 -20.67 -1.83 -12.60
CA ASN A 80 -21.82 -2.33 -13.33
C ASN A 80 -23.07 -2.29 -12.42
N PRO A 81 -24.20 -1.67 -12.85
CA PRO A 81 -25.40 -1.52 -12.03
C PRO A 81 -26.13 -2.84 -11.73
N ARG A 82 -25.81 -3.94 -12.41
CA ARG A 82 -26.36 -5.27 -12.13
C ARG A 82 -25.49 -6.10 -11.21
N THR A 83 -24.17 -6.09 -11.41
CA THR A 83 -23.25 -6.98 -10.67
C THR A 83 -22.50 -6.29 -9.54
N GLY A 84 -22.35 -4.97 -9.57
CA GLY A 84 -21.55 -4.21 -8.61
C GLY A 84 -20.03 -4.34 -8.82
N SER A 85 -19.59 -5.02 -9.87
CA SER A 85 -18.17 -5.15 -10.24
C SER A 85 -17.64 -3.83 -10.82
N PRO A 86 -16.42 -3.40 -10.46
CA PRO A 86 -15.76 -2.26 -11.09
C PRO A 86 -15.66 -2.46 -12.61
N VAL A 87 -15.93 -1.40 -13.38
CA VAL A 87 -15.86 -1.46 -14.85
C VAL A 87 -14.41 -1.43 -15.34
N ASN A 88 -13.55 -0.67 -14.65
CA ASN A 88 -12.14 -0.55 -14.99
C ASN A 88 -11.26 -1.44 -14.10
N GLU A 89 -10.28 -2.13 -14.68
CA GLU A 89 -9.32 -2.94 -13.93
C GLU A 89 -8.42 -2.08 -13.02
N ALA A 90 -8.07 -0.86 -13.43
CA ALA A 90 -7.33 0.08 -12.58
C ALA A 90 -8.10 0.40 -11.28
N ASP A 91 -9.42 0.55 -11.36
CA ASP A 91 -10.27 0.79 -10.19
C ASP A 91 -10.33 -0.43 -9.26
N LYS A 92 -10.36 -1.63 -9.82
CA LYS A 92 -10.30 -2.89 -9.07
C LYS A 92 -8.99 -3.02 -8.29
N LEU A 93 -7.85 -2.77 -8.93
CA LEU A 93 -6.54 -2.77 -8.26
C LEU A 93 -6.49 -1.71 -7.16
N ARG A 94 -7.02 -0.51 -7.42
CA ARG A 94 -7.08 0.57 -6.43
C ARG A 94 -7.91 0.18 -5.20
N LEU A 95 -9.07 -0.43 -5.39
CA LEU A 95 -9.93 -0.91 -4.31
C LEU A 95 -9.26 -2.02 -3.49
N GLN A 96 -8.59 -2.97 -4.16
CA GLN A 96 -7.84 -4.03 -3.49
C GLN A 96 -6.71 -3.46 -2.63
N ALA A 97 -5.97 -2.47 -3.15
CA ALA A 97 -4.93 -1.78 -2.41
C ALA A 97 -5.50 -0.96 -1.23
N GLU A 98 -6.70 -0.39 -1.34
CA GLU A 98 -7.38 0.27 -0.21
C GLU A 98 -7.73 -0.76 0.89
N LEU A 99 -8.32 -1.90 0.54
CA LEU A 99 -8.66 -2.96 1.49
C LEU A 99 -7.41 -3.54 2.18
N ALA A 100 -6.32 -3.77 1.43
CA ALA A 100 -5.06 -4.23 1.99
C ALA A 100 -4.48 -3.23 3.00
N ARG A 101 -4.53 -1.93 2.69
CA ARG A 101 -4.10 -0.86 3.62
C ARG A 101 -4.97 -0.81 4.87
N GLN A 102 -6.28 -0.96 4.74
CA GLN A 102 -7.19 -1.02 5.89
C GLN A 102 -6.88 -2.23 6.78
N ARG A 103 -6.72 -3.42 6.21
CA ARG A 103 -6.34 -4.63 6.94
C ARG A 103 -5.01 -4.46 7.67
N ASN A 104 -3.99 -3.91 7.02
CA ASN A 104 -2.70 -3.66 7.66
C ASN A 104 -2.81 -2.67 8.83
N ARG A 105 -3.61 -1.62 8.68
CA ARG A 105 -3.88 -0.67 9.77
C ARG A 105 -4.58 -1.35 10.95
N ASP A 106 -5.54 -2.23 10.69
CA ASP A 106 -6.26 -2.96 11.74
C ASP A 106 -5.33 -3.95 12.47
N LEU A 107 -4.44 -4.63 11.73
CA LEU A 107 -3.40 -5.48 12.33
C LEU A 107 -2.42 -4.66 13.17
N GLN A 108 -2.01 -3.49 12.69
CA GLN A 108 -1.16 -2.58 13.46
C GLN A 108 -1.86 -2.07 14.73
N ARG A 109 -3.16 -1.78 14.66
CA ARG A 109 -3.96 -1.40 15.84
C ARG A 109 -4.09 -2.54 16.86
N ARG A 110 -4.15 -3.78 16.39
CA ARG A 110 -4.16 -4.99 17.23
C ARG A 110 -2.80 -5.37 17.80
N LYS A 111 -1.72 -4.69 17.39
CA LYS A 111 -0.41 -4.95 18.02
C LYS A 111 -0.52 -4.63 19.51
N PRO A 112 -0.03 -5.51 20.40
CA PRO A 112 -0.07 -5.28 21.83
C PRO A 112 0.58 -3.93 22.14
N ARG A 113 -0.19 -2.99 22.70
CA ARG A 113 0.30 -1.64 22.95
C ARG A 113 1.16 -1.54 24.21
N HIS A 114 1.18 -2.58 25.04
CA HIS A 114 1.99 -2.64 26.25
C HIS A 114 1.96 -4.07 26.79
N THR A 115 3.09 -4.78 26.76
CA THR A 115 3.29 -5.97 27.58
C THR A 115 3.64 -5.50 28.99
N TYR A 116 2.77 -5.75 29.96
CA TYR A 116 3.13 -5.50 31.36
C TYR A 116 4.28 -6.45 31.72
N ALA A 117 5.42 -5.89 32.14
CA ALA A 117 6.66 -6.65 32.36
C ALA A 117 6.52 -7.82 33.36
N HIS A 118 5.49 -7.80 34.21
CA HIS A 118 5.23 -8.80 35.24
C HIS A 118 4.09 -9.77 34.89
N LEU A 119 3.36 -9.56 33.78
CA LEU A 119 2.34 -10.51 33.33
C LEU A 119 2.95 -11.45 32.30
N GLU A 120 2.95 -12.74 32.64
CA GLU A 120 3.27 -13.80 31.70
C GLU A 120 2.07 -14.07 30.80
N ASP A 121 2.30 -14.25 29.50
CA ASP A 121 1.25 -14.67 28.57
C ASP A 121 0.78 -16.08 28.94
N ILE A 122 -0.53 -16.31 28.86
CA ILE A 122 -1.16 -17.59 29.22
C ILE A 122 -0.53 -18.76 28.43
N SER A 123 -0.23 -18.53 27.14
CA SER A 123 0.47 -19.52 26.30
C SER A 123 1.85 -19.88 26.88
N SER A 124 2.64 -18.87 27.25
CA SER A 124 3.97 -19.08 27.84
C SER A 124 3.91 -19.84 29.17
N HIS A 125 2.88 -19.59 29.99
CA HIS A 125 2.67 -20.33 31.23
C HIS A 125 2.31 -21.79 30.97
N THR A 126 1.42 -22.07 30.00
CA THR A 126 1.06 -23.45 29.63
C THR A 126 2.25 -24.23 29.06
N GLU A 127 3.11 -23.58 28.27
CA GLU A 127 4.35 -24.17 27.76
C GLU A 127 5.33 -24.50 28.89
N LYS A 128 5.51 -23.59 29.85
CA LYS A 128 6.35 -23.84 31.03
C LYS A 128 5.84 -25.03 31.85
N LEU A 129 4.53 -25.16 32.04
CA LEU A 129 3.93 -26.29 32.73
C LEU A 129 4.16 -27.61 31.99
N ALA A 130 3.95 -27.62 30.67
CA ALA A 130 4.20 -28.81 29.84
C ALA A 130 5.68 -29.22 29.91
N ALA A 131 6.61 -28.27 29.81
CA ALA A 131 8.04 -28.50 29.93
C ALA A 131 8.44 -29.02 31.32
N ARG A 132 7.76 -28.58 32.39
CA ARG A 132 7.96 -29.09 33.75
C ARG A 132 7.44 -30.53 33.88
N GLN A 133 6.27 -30.84 33.35
CA GLN A 133 5.71 -32.19 33.38
C GLN A 133 6.60 -33.19 32.62
N LEU A 134 7.12 -32.79 31.45
CA LEU A 134 8.06 -33.60 30.68
C LEU A 134 9.33 -33.89 31.48
N ARG A 135 9.94 -32.86 32.10
CA ARG A 135 11.12 -33.04 32.93
C ARG A 135 10.87 -33.99 34.11
N ASN A 136 9.74 -33.85 34.80
CA ASN A 136 9.40 -34.72 35.92
C ASN A 136 9.29 -36.19 35.48
N ARG A 137 8.70 -36.47 34.31
CA ARG A 137 8.63 -37.83 33.75
C ARG A 137 9.99 -38.42 33.39
N LEU A 138 10.94 -37.59 32.96
CA LEU A 138 12.29 -38.04 32.61
C LEU A 138 13.14 -38.34 33.86
N VAL A 139 12.89 -37.63 34.96
CA VAL A 139 13.64 -37.79 36.23
C VAL A 139 13.05 -38.90 37.11
N HIS A 140 11.74 -39.12 37.02
CA HIS A 140 11.02 -40.16 37.76
C HIS A 140 10.25 -41.06 36.77
N PRO A 141 10.93 -42.07 36.16
CA PRO A 141 10.33 -42.96 35.18
C PRO A 141 9.33 -43.96 35.79
#